data_AF-A0A847HK44-F1
#
_entry.id   AF-A0A847HK44-F1
#
_cell.length_a   1.000
_cell.length_b   1.000
_cell.length_c   1.000
_cell.angle_alpha   90.00
_cell.angle_beta   90.00
_cell.angle_gamma   90.00
#
_symmetry.space_group_name_H-M   'P 1'
#
loop_
_entity.id
_entity.type
_entity.pdbx_description
1 polymer ?
#
loop_
_entity_poly.entity_id
_entity_poly.type
_entity_poly.pdbx_seq_one_letter_code
_entity_poly.pdbx_strand_id
1 'polypeptide(L)'
;MKKAFLTVFIILTAVFSSGCIQESLVIPVAIVKGKVVVPPGQISRGVKITVAGTSYSAYADDRGEYSIELRKSGRYLLVARGRSFDVGYTWVDAETEKTATPPDISLSTKIVGEALWIASIVDFPQATAFNLVSVSPVWSPDKVKMYDDGSHGDLLANDGIYSVRLTNLTTGSQQYKFELSKADGSTETKSDPHQEYTRNSNSEIYILESTVKLARGYVTSDLNSVNYSEVKLATKKGSRSMYLDSDGGYSFAMEGNGREYLVFRSSNFNIRAIPIDLSTVTLYEVPLTTLSAKKGGELKVILVASDFVDVSNPTVVGSFKGWSNPQQLYDDGTNGDEVAGDGVYTRLFTGIAPGYYQYAFNINSENQVKDPYQESGDETYSIIGVK
;
A
#
# COMPACT_ATOMS: atom_id res chain seq x y z
N MET A 1 59.11 -51.98 -57.14
CA MET A 1 58.04 -52.04 -56.12
C MET A 1 58.32 -51.13 -54.91
N LYS A 2 58.52 -49.81 -55.10
CA LYS A 2 58.78 -48.88 -53.96
C LYS A 2 58.22 -47.45 -54.10
N LYS A 3 57.43 -47.15 -55.14
CA LYS A 3 56.90 -45.80 -55.38
C LYS A 3 55.38 -45.69 -55.49
N ALA A 4 54.65 -46.80 -55.39
CA ALA A 4 53.18 -46.80 -55.51
C ALA A 4 52.45 -46.85 -54.15
N PHE A 5 53.15 -47.08 -53.05
CA PHE A 5 52.53 -47.25 -51.72
C PHE A 5 52.52 -45.97 -50.86
N LEU A 6 53.27 -44.94 -51.23
CA LEU A 6 53.35 -43.70 -50.44
C LEU A 6 52.23 -42.70 -50.77
N THR A 7 51.69 -42.74 -51.98
CA THR A 7 50.65 -41.79 -52.41
C THR A 7 49.25 -42.17 -51.91
N VAL A 8 49.00 -43.45 -51.62
CA VAL A 8 47.69 -43.92 -51.11
C VAL A 8 47.53 -43.62 -49.60
N PHE A 9 48.63 -43.46 -48.86
CA PHE A 9 48.57 -43.18 -47.42
C PHE A 9 48.32 -41.70 -47.08
N ILE A 10 48.60 -40.79 -48.02
CA ILE A 10 48.39 -39.33 -47.84
C ILE A 10 46.95 -38.92 -48.22
N ILE A 11 46.25 -39.72 -49.03
CA ILE A 11 44.84 -39.44 -49.37
C ILE A 11 43.89 -40.00 -48.29
N LEU A 12 44.30 -41.03 -47.53
CA LEU A 12 43.46 -41.59 -46.46
C LEU A 12 43.50 -40.79 -45.13
N THR A 13 44.46 -39.88 -44.96
CA THR A 13 44.57 -39.03 -43.76
C THR A 13 43.85 -37.68 -43.90
N ALA A 14 43.43 -37.29 -45.12
CA ALA A 14 42.68 -36.05 -45.35
C ALA A 14 41.15 -36.21 -45.21
N VAL A 15 40.63 -37.44 -45.07
CA VAL A 15 39.17 -37.71 -45.00
C VAL A 15 38.67 -37.94 -43.57
N PHE A 16 39.55 -38.02 -42.57
CA PHE A 16 39.17 -38.17 -41.15
C PHE A 16 39.36 -36.89 -40.31
N SER A 17 39.73 -35.76 -40.93
CA SER A 17 39.69 -34.45 -40.28
C SER A 17 38.45 -33.64 -40.65
N SER A 18 37.34 -34.30 -40.98
CA SER A 18 36.02 -33.70 -40.76
C SER A 18 35.82 -33.67 -39.24
N GLY A 19 36.50 -32.73 -38.58
CA GLY A 19 36.17 -32.36 -37.22
C GLY A 19 34.67 -32.15 -37.20
N CYS A 20 33.98 -32.85 -36.31
CA CYS A 20 32.63 -32.50 -35.94
C CYS A 20 32.68 -31.02 -35.55
N ILE A 21 32.30 -30.13 -36.48
CA ILE A 21 31.87 -28.80 -36.13
C ILE A 21 30.57 -29.07 -35.40
N GLN A 22 30.70 -29.32 -34.10
CA GLN A 22 29.60 -29.18 -33.17
C GLN A 22 29.31 -27.68 -33.21
N GLU A 23 28.48 -27.25 -34.17
CA GLU A 23 27.85 -25.94 -34.13
C GLU A 23 27.20 -25.89 -32.76
N SER A 24 27.86 -25.18 -31.82
CA SER A 24 27.20 -24.87 -30.57
C SER A 24 25.94 -24.14 -31.01
N LEU A 25 24.78 -24.71 -30.71
CA LEU A 25 23.50 -24.08 -31.01
C LEU A 25 23.49 -22.74 -30.26
N VAL A 26 23.94 -21.67 -30.91
CA VAL A 26 23.92 -20.32 -30.37
C VAL A 26 22.47 -19.91 -30.45
N ILE A 27 21.76 -20.08 -29.33
CA ILE A 27 20.40 -19.57 -29.22
C ILE A 27 20.54 -18.05 -29.18
N PRO A 28 20.01 -17.33 -30.18
CA PRO A 28 20.17 -15.89 -30.24
C PRO A 28 19.45 -15.26 -29.03
N VAL A 29 20.16 -14.40 -28.31
CA VAL A 29 19.65 -13.68 -27.13
C VAL A 29 19.86 -12.19 -27.29
N ALA A 30 18.88 -11.40 -26.85
CA ALA A 30 19.03 -9.98 -26.61
C ALA A 30 19.57 -9.79 -25.19
N ILE A 31 20.52 -8.87 -25.00
CA ILE A 31 21.05 -8.53 -23.68
C ILE A 31 20.49 -7.16 -23.29
N VAL A 32 19.75 -7.07 -22.20
CA VAL A 32 19.28 -5.80 -21.64
C VAL A 32 20.20 -5.39 -20.51
N LYS A 33 20.91 -4.27 -20.65
CA LYS A 33 21.75 -3.68 -19.59
C LYS A 33 21.18 -2.34 -19.17
N GLY A 34 20.80 -2.20 -17.92
CA GLY A 34 20.22 -0.96 -17.40
C GLY A 34 20.70 -0.64 -16.00
N LYS A 35 20.15 0.45 -15.45
CA LYS A 35 20.48 0.94 -14.12
C LYS A 35 19.23 1.26 -13.32
N VAL A 36 19.26 0.90 -12.04
CA VAL A 36 18.33 1.35 -11.01
C VAL A 36 18.95 2.51 -10.26
N VAL A 37 18.23 3.61 -10.14
CA VAL A 37 18.65 4.80 -9.40
C VAL A 37 17.85 4.86 -8.10
N VAL A 38 18.54 4.78 -6.97
CA VAL A 38 17.95 4.93 -5.64
C VAL A 38 18.34 6.28 -5.04
N PRO A 39 17.64 6.77 -3.99
CA PRO A 39 17.96 8.06 -3.40
C PRO A 39 19.38 8.12 -2.82
N PRO A 40 20.00 9.32 -2.73
CA PRO A 40 21.36 9.47 -2.23
C PRO A 40 21.58 8.82 -0.87
N GLY A 41 22.71 8.11 -0.71
CA GLY A 41 23.05 7.40 0.53
C GLY A 41 22.38 6.03 0.72
N GLN A 42 21.52 5.61 -0.21
CA GLN A 42 20.95 4.26 -0.24
C GLN A 42 21.75 3.34 -1.17
N ILE A 43 21.61 2.03 -0.96
CA ILE A 43 22.27 1.00 -1.77
C ILE A 43 21.18 0.23 -2.53
N SER A 44 21.38 0.04 -3.84
CA SER A 44 20.45 -0.67 -4.74
C SER A 44 20.49 -2.19 -4.61
N ARG A 45 21.48 -2.74 -3.88
CA ARG A 45 21.62 -4.18 -3.65
C ARG A 45 20.34 -4.75 -3.05
N GLY A 46 19.79 -5.78 -3.69
CA GLY A 46 18.54 -6.43 -3.28
C GLY A 46 17.30 -5.89 -3.98
N VAL A 47 17.43 -4.87 -4.85
CA VAL A 47 16.39 -4.55 -5.83
C VAL A 47 16.40 -5.63 -6.91
N LYS A 48 15.25 -6.29 -7.09
CA LYS A 48 15.02 -7.28 -8.13
C LYS A 48 14.36 -6.60 -9.33
N ILE A 49 14.94 -6.78 -10.50
CA ILE A 49 14.35 -6.40 -11.78
C ILE A 49 13.73 -7.65 -12.38
N THR A 50 12.47 -7.56 -12.75
CA THR A 50 11.68 -8.65 -13.34
C THR A 50 11.10 -8.18 -14.66
N VAL A 51 10.86 -9.13 -15.57
CA VAL A 51 10.32 -8.84 -16.90
C VAL A 51 8.89 -9.33 -16.97
N ALA A 52 7.95 -8.41 -17.14
CA ALA A 52 6.53 -8.71 -17.14
C ALA A 52 6.15 -9.76 -18.20
N GLY A 53 5.21 -10.64 -17.85
CA GLY A 53 4.76 -11.75 -18.71
C GLY A 53 5.79 -12.87 -18.89
N THR A 54 6.90 -12.88 -18.15
CA THR A 54 7.95 -13.90 -18.24
C THR A 54 8.49 -14.30 -16.87
N SER A 55 9.41 -15.28 -16.84
CA SER A 55 10.14 -15.66 -15.62
C SER A 55 11.53 -15.01 -15.52
N TYR A 56 11.89 -14.12 -16.45
CA TYR A 56 13.21 -13.50 -16.47
C TYR A 56 13.35 -12.47 -15.36
N SER A 57 14.50 -12.49 -14.68
CA SER A 57 14.82 -11.52 -13.64
C SER A 57 16.33 -11.40 -13.43
N ALA A 58 16.74 -10.29 -12.83
CA ALA A 58 18.09 -10.03 -12.35
C ALA A 58 18.03 -9.22 -11.04
N TYR A 59 19.13 -9.15 -10.31
CA TYR A 59 19.28 -8.23 -9.19
C TYR A 59 20.22 -7.09 -9.59
N ALA A 60 19.91 -5.89 -9.12
CA ALA A 60 20.85 -4.78 -9.20
C ALA A 60 22.06 -5.02 -8.29
N ASP A 61 23.23 -4.62 -8.76
CA ASP A 61 24.45 -4.57 -7.95
C ASP A 61 24.49 -3.30 -7.07
N ASP A 62 25.62 -3.03 -6.41
CA ASP A 62 25.81 -1.86 -5.54
C ASP A 62 25.79 -0.52 -6.28
N ARG A 63 26.02 -0.55 -7.60
CA ARG A 63 25.99 0.63 -8.49
C ARG A 63 24.63 0.81 -9.15
N GLY A 64 23.71 -0.13 -8.94
CA GLY A 64 22.38 -0.15 -9.53
C GLY A 64 22.35 -0.86 -10.87
N GLU A 65 23.47 -1.40 -11.36
CA GLU A 65 23.56 -2.01 -12.68
C GLU A 65 22.92 -3.40 -12.68
N TYR A 66 22.24 -3.75 -13.77
CA TYR A 66 21.67 -5.07 -13.98
C TYR A 66 21.82 -5.53 -15.43
N SER A 67 21.76 -6.85 -15.65
CA SER A 67 21.80 -7.46 -16.99
C SER A 67 20.80 -8.61 -17.08
N ILE A 68 19.95 -8.61 -18.09
CA ILE A 68 18.94 -9.66 -18.35
C ILE A 68 19.10 -10.18 -19.78
N GLU A 69 19.04 -11.50 -19.96
CA GLU A 69 19.04 -12.13 -21.28
C GLU A 69 17.63 -12.52 -21.71
N LEU A 70 17.21 -12.04 -22.88
CA LEU A 70 15.89 -12.30 -23.46
C LEU A 70 16.04 -13.12 -24.74
N ARG A 71 15.25 -14.18 -24.88
CA ARG A 71 15.36 -15.12 -26.02
C ARG A 71 14.54 -14.73 -27.25
N LYS A 72 13.82 -13.62 -27.19
CA LYS A 72 12.96 -13.13 -28.27
C LYS A 72 13.15 -11.63 -28.41
N SER A 73 13.01 -11.14 -29.64
CA SER A 73 12.88 -9.72 -29.89
C SER A 73 11.47 -9.27 -29.51
N GLY A 74 11.34 -8.04 -29.02
CA GLY A 74 10.06 -7.46 -28.66
C GLY A 74 10.20 -6.28 -27.70
N ARG A 75 9.05 -5.71 -27.36
CA ARG A 75 8.92 -4.68 -26.32
C ARG A 75 8.60 -5.34 -24.99
N TYR A 76 9.36 -5.00 -23.96
CA TYR A 76 9.27 -5.59 -22.63
C TYR A 76 9.07 -4.51 -21.57
N LEU A 77 8.26 -4.82 -20.56
CA LEU A 77 8.13 -4.00 -19.36
C LEU A 77 9.07 -4.57 -18.29
N LEU A 78 10.00 -3.74 -17.83
CA LEU A 78 10.91 -4.05 -16.73
C LEU A 78 10.35 -3.44 -15.45
N VAL A 79 10.19 -4.26 -14.42
CA VAL A 79 9.70 -3.84 -13.10
C VAL A 79 10.79 -4.06 -12.08
N ALA A 80 11.21 -2.98 -11.41
CA ALA A 80 12.17 -3.01 -10.32
C ALA A 80 11.44 -2.87 -8.97
N ARG A 81 11.68 -3.81 -8.07
CA ARG A 81 11.13 -3.77 -6.71
C ARG A 81 12.17 -4.21 -5.68
N GLY A 82 12.18 -3.57 -4.52
CA GLY A 82 13.02 -3.93 -3.39
C GLY A 82 12.35 -3.59 -2.06
N ARG A 83 12.74 -4.27 -0.99
CA ARG A 83 12.10 -4.17 0.34
C ARG A 83 12.10 -2.75 0.93
N SER A 84 13.08 -1.93 0.57
CA SER A 84 13.25 -0.56 1.08
C SER A 84 12.74 0.52 0.13
N PHE A 85 12.30 0.13 -1.07
CA PHE A 85 11.97 1.07 -2.14
C PHE A 85 10.55 0.82 -2.67
N ASP A 86 9.90 1.86 -3.14
CA ASP A 86 8.69 1.67 -3.92
C ASP A 86 9.02 1.00 -5.25
N VAL A 87 8.01 0.39 -5.85
CA VAL A 87 8.14 -0.22 -7.16
C VAL A 87 8.28 0.84 -8.24
N GLY A 88 9.15 0.59 -9.21
CA GLY A 88 9.30 1.41 -10.40
C GLY A 88 9.38 0.54 -11.65
N TYR A 89 9.15 1.14 -12.81
CA TYR A 89 9.15 0.40 -14.07
C TYR A 89 9.70 1.23 -15.25
N THR A 90 10.08 0.54 -16.32
CA THR A 90 10.41 1.17 -17.61
C THR A 90 10.15 0.20 -18.75
N TRP A 91 9.90 0.74 -19.94
CA TRP A 91 9.81 -0.02 -21.17
C TRP A 91 11.18 -0.18 -21.84
N VAL A 92 11.39 -1.31 -22.53
CA VAL A 92 12.58 -1.55 -23.36
C VAL A 92 12.20 -2.29 -24.64
N ASP A 93 12.74 -1.84 -25.77
CA ASP A 93 12.71 -2.60 -27.01
C ASP A 93 14.02 -3.40 -27.11
N ALA A 94 13.90 -4.73 -27.18
CA ALA A 94 15.02 -5.65 -27.25
C ALA A 94 15.01 -6.39 -28.58
N GLU A 95 16.17 -6.48 -29.22
CA GLU A 95 16.37 -7.24 -30.45
C GLU A 95 17.43 -8.32 -30.19
N THR A 96 17.16 -9.55 -30.63
CA THR A 96 18.10 -10.66 -30.49
C THR A 96 19.46 -10.33 -31.09
N GLU A 97 20.53 -10.80 -30.45
CA GLU A 97 21.93 -10.54 -30.80
C GLU A 97 22.38 -9.08 -30.62
N LYS A 98 21.51 -8.21 -30.08
CA LYS A 98 21.85 -6.83 -29.71
C LYS A 98 21.84 -6.62 -28.21
N THR A 99 22.53 -5.58 -27.77
CA THR A 99 22.41 -5.05 -26.41
C THR A 99 21.44 -3.86 -26.42
N ALA A 100 20.39 -3.92 -25.59
CA ALA A 100 19.46 -2.81 -25.36
C ALA A 100 19.82 -2.10 -24.06
N THR A 101 19.67 -0.77 -24.05
CA THR A 101 19.90 0.09 -22.88
C THR A 101 18.63 0.88 -22.58
N PRO A 102 17.78 0.41 -21.64
CA PRO A 102 16.56 1.11 -21.28
C PRO A 102 16.86 2.40 -20.51
N PRO A 103 15.87 3.29 -20.36
CA PRO A 103 15.92 4.37 -19.37
C PRO A 103 16.20 3.83 -17.97
N ASP A 104 16.85 4.67 -17.15
CA ASP A 104 17.11 4.36 -15.75
C ASP A 104 15.78 4.24 -14.97
N ILE A 105 15.68 3.22 -14.11
CA ILE A 105 14.51 3.03 -13.25
C ILE A 105 14.79 3.76 -11.93
N SER A 106 14.14 4.91 -11.73
CA SER A 106 14.26 5.67 -10.49
C SER A 106 13.28 5.15 -9.43
N LEU A 107 13.78 4.86 -8.23
CA LEU A 107 12.97 4.38 -7.11
C LEU A 107 12.95 5.40 -5.97
N SER A 108 11.79 5.62 -5.37
CA SER A 108 11.66 6.31 -4.08
C SER A 108 11.89 5.33 -2.93
N THR A 109 12.36 5.83 -1.79
CA THR A 109 12.31 5.06 -0.54
C THR A 109 10.87 4.84 -0.13
N LYS A 110 10.54 3.64 0.38
CA LYS A 110 9.24 3.41 1.00
C LYS A 110 9.02 4.37 2.15
N ILE A 111 7.78 4.84 2.27
CA ILE A 111 7.32 5.61 3.41
C ILE A 111 6.79 4.63 4.46
N VAL A 112 7.15 4.83 5.72
CA VAL A 112 6.69 3.98 6.82
C VAL A 112 5.16 4.06 6.91
N GLY A 113 4.50 2.90 6.91
CA GLY A 113 3.05 2.82 6.92
C GLY A 113 2.40 2.98 5.55
N GLU A 114 3.18 3.10 4.48
CA GLU A 114 2.67 3.17 3.11
C GLU A 114 3.30 2.10 2.22
N ALA A 115 2.61 1.77 1.15
CA ALA A 115 3.17 1.00 0.05
C ALA A 115 2.51 1.34 -1.28
N LEU A 116 3.28 1.17 -2.35
CA LEU A 116 2.82 1.24 -3.73
C LEU A 116 2.78 -0.16 -4.35
N TRP A 117 1.64 -0.52 -4.92
CA TRP A 117 1.45 -1.71 -5.73
C TRP A 117 1.29 -1.32 -7.19
N ILE A 118 1.74 -2.22 -8.07
CA ILE A 118 1.45 -2.14 -9.49
C ILE A 118 0.99 -3.50 -10.00
N ALA A 119 0.14 -3.49 -11.02
CA ALA A 119 -0.27 -4.64 -11.80
C ALA A 119 -0.34 -4.22 -13.27
N SER A 120 0.03 -5.10 -14.21
CA SER A 120 0.10 -4.73 -15.62
C SER A 120 -0.72 -5.67 -16.50
N ILE A 121 -1.29 -5.15 -17.58
CA ILE A 121 -1.89 -5.98 -18.63
C ILE A 121 -0.84 -6.80 -19.39
N VAL A 122 0.45 -6.50 -19.25
CA VAL A 122 1.53 -7.31 -19.83
C VAL A 122 1.65 -8.65 -19.11
N ASP A 123 1.53 -8.65 -17.78
CA ASP A 123 1.48 -9.87 -16.97
C ASP A 123 0.15 -10.60 -17.12
N PHE A 124 -0.93 -9.84 -17.28
CA PHE A 124 -2.29 -10.36 -17.34
C PHE A 124 -3.04 -9.85 -18.58
N PRO A 125 -2.75 -10.37 -19.80
CA PRO A 125 -3.29 -9.83 -21.06
C PRO A 125 -4.80 -9.90 -21.24
N GLN A 126 -5.50 -10.63 -20.38
CA GLN A 126 -6.97 -10.77 -20.42
C GLN A 126 -7.68 -9.83 -19.43
N ALA A 127 -6.92 -9.11 -18.60
CA ALA A 127 -7.47 -8.23 -17.58
C ALA A 127 -7.92 -6.89 -18.19
N THR A 128 -9.06 -6.38 -17.72
CA THR A 128 -9.61 -5.07 -18.04
C THR A 128 -9.64 -4.13 -16.82
N ALA A 129 -9.50 -4.68 -15.61
CA ALA A 129 -9.36 -3.95 -14.37
C ALA A 129 -8.67 -4.82 -13.29
N PHE A 130 -8.16 -4.17 -12.26
CA PHE A 130 -7.45 -4.81 -11.16
C PHE A 130 -7.98 -4.30 -9.81
N ASN A 131 -8.10 -5.21 -8.85
CA ASN A 131 -8.26 -4.91 -7.43
C ASN A 131 -7.12 -5.55 -6.64
N LEU A 132 -6.60 -4.84 -5.65
CA LEU A 132 -5.70 -5.34 -4.62
C LEU A 132 -6.54 -5.92 -3.48
N VAL A 133 -6.29 -7.20 -3.14
CA VAL A 133 -7.01 -7.90 -2.07
C VAL A 133 -6.04 -8.22 -0.95
N SER A 134 -6.33 -7.72 0.25
CA SER A 134 -5.57 -8.01 1.46
C SER A 134 -5.83 -9.44 1.95
N VAL A 135 -4.80 -10.12 2.46
CA VAL A 135 -4.89 -11.49 2.98
C VAL A 135 -4.49 -11.55 4.44
N SER A 136 -3.35 -10.98 4.81
CA SER A 136 -2.88 -10.98 6.20
C SER A 136 -1.83 -9.90 6.47
N PRO A 137 -2.04 -8.98 7.42
CA PRO A 137 -3.34 -8.70 8.05
C PRO A 137 -4.39 -8.27 7.03
N VAL A 138 -5.66 -8.48 7.36
CA VAL A 138 -6.78 -8.01 6.52
C VAL A 138 -7.00 -6.53 6.81
N TRP A 139 -7.06 -5.71 5.76
CA TRP A 139 -7.31 -4.28 5.86
C TRP A 139 -8.81 -3.98 5.72
N SER A 140 -9.19 -2.73 5.99
CA SER A 140 -10.53 -2.21 5.65
C SER A 140 -10.38 -0.98 4.74
N PRO A 141 -10.99 -0.98 3.52
CA PRO A 141 -11.62 -2.14 2.89
C PRO A 141 -10.60 -3.25 2.58
N ASP A 142 -11.05 -4.51 2.54
CA ASP A 142 -10.20 -5.69 2.30
C ASP A 142 -9.89 -5.89 0.81
N LYS A 143 -10.62 -5.18 -0.05
CA LYS A 143 -10.45 -5.06 -1.50
C LYS A 143 -10.36 -3.58 -1.88
N VAL A 144 -9.32 -3.21 -2.62
CA VAL A 144 -9.08 -1.83 -3.08
C VAL A 144 -8.89 -1.83 -4.59
N LYS A 145 -9.54 -0.90 -5.29
CA LYS A 145 -9.37 -0.73 -6.74
C LYS A 145 -7.97 -0.19 -7.09
N MET A 146 -7.42 -0.64 -8.22
CA MET A 146 -6.20 -0.08 -8.80
C MET A 146 -6.52 0.75 -10.04
N TYR A 147 -5.66 1.71 -10.36
CA TYR A 147 -5.92 2.79 -11.31
C TYR A 147 -4.81 2.93 -12.36
N ASP A 148 -5.21 3.12 -13.62
CA ASP A 148 -4.35 3.42 -14.79
C ASP A 148 -4.80 4.79 -15.37
N ASP A 149 -4.70 5.82 -14.54
CA ASP A 149 -5.27 7.15 -14.78
C ASP A 149 -4.31 8.31 -14.44
N GLY A 150 -3.05 8.01 -14.14
CA GLY A 150 -2.04 8.98 -13.71
C GLY A 150 -2.22 9.47 -12.27
N SER A 151 -3.05 8.81 -11.46
CA SER A 151 -3.24 9.07 -10.04
C SER A 151 -2.91 7.84 -9.18
N HIS A 152 -3.06 7.92 -7.85
CA HIS A 152 -2.79 6.79 -6.93
C HIS A 152 -1.39 6.17 -7.00
N GLY A 153 -0.41 6.90 -7.51
CA GLY A 153 0.96 6.42 -7.73
C GLY A 153 1.23 5.94 -9.15
N ASP A 154 0.27 6.10 -10.05
CA ASP A 154 0.42 5.78 -11.47
C ASP A 154 1.20 6.89 -12.15
N LEU A 155 2.18 6.51 -12.95
CA LEU A 155 3.09 7.44 -13.61
C LEU A 155 2.47 7.98 -14.91
N LEU A 156 1.71 7.15 -15.64
CA LEU A 156 1.21 7.46 -16.98
C LEU A 156 -0.19 6.87 -17.18
N ALA A 157 -1.19 7.75 -17.32
CA ALA A 157 -2.56 7.33 -17.57
C ALA A 157 -2.73 6.53 -18.89
N ASN A 158 -3.54 5.47 -18.84
CA ASN A 158 -3.90 4.60 -19.95
C ASN A 158 -2.72 3.90 -20.63
N ASP A 159 -1.69 3.54 -19.87
CA ASP A 159 -0.53 2.80 -20.39
C ASP A 159 -0.60 1.28 -20.11
N GLY A 160 -1.68 0.83 -19.48
CA GLY A 160 -1.91 -0.56 -19.11
C GLY A 160 -1.24 -0.99 -17.82
N ILE A 161 -0.68 -0.05 -17.05
CA ILE A 161 -0.06 -0.29 -15.75
C ILE A 161 -0.93 0.35 -14.68
N TYR A 162 -1.61 -0.50 -13.94
CA TYR A 162 -2.48 -0.08 -12.85
C TYR A 162 -1.67 0.02 -11.58
N SER A 163 -1.90 1.06 -10.79
CA SER A 163 -1.25 1.24 -9.51
C SER A 163 -2.25 1.58 -8.40
N VAL A 164 -1.82 1.36 -7.16
CA VAL A 164 -2.49 1.94 -6.00
C VAL A 164 -1.47 2.14 -4.89
N ARG A 165 -1.51 3.32 -4.27
CA ARG A 165 -0.79 3.62 -3.03
C ARG A 165 -1.77 3.53 -1.87
N LEU A 166 -1.45 2.71 -0.88
CA LEU A 166 -2.18 2.67 0.38
C LEU A 166 -1.35 3.30 1.48
N THR A 167 -2.03 4.01 2.38
CA THR A 167 -1.48 4.65 3.57
C THR A 167 -2.01 3.98 4.84
N ASN A 168 -1.41 4.32 6.00
CA ASN A 168 -1.82 3.84 7.32
C ASN A 168 -1.87 2.32 7.45
N LEU A 169 -0.95 1.62 6.77
CA LEU A 169 -0.78 0.19 6.87
C LEU A 169 -0.08 -0.21 8.16
N THR A 170 -0.42 -1.39 8.66
CA THR A 170 0.35 -2.03 9.73
C THR A 170 1.79 -2.26 9.25
N THR A 171 2.75 -2.00 10.12
CA THR A 171 4.17 -2.26 9.82
C THR A 171 4.43 -3.77 9.71
N GLY A 172 5.49 -4.15 9.03
CA GLY A 172 5.86 -5.54 8.84
C GLY A 172 5.31 -6.19 7.57
N SER A 173 5.23 -7.52 7.58
CA SER A 173 4.82 -8.36 6.44
C SER A 173 3.33 -8.22 6.15
N GLN A 174 3.00 -7.90 4.90
CA GLN A 174 1.64 -7.80 4.40
C GLN A 174 1.46 -8.77 3.22
N GLN A 175 0.53 -9.72 3.37
CA GLN A 175 0.16 -10.67 2.32
C GLN A 175 -1.03 -10.16 1.53
N TYR A 176 -0.97 -10.28 0.20
CA TYR A 176 -2.01 -9.81 -0.72
C TYR A 176 -2.10 -10.69 -1.97
N LYS A 177 -3.13 -10.43 -2.78
CA LYS A 177 -3.33 -10.95 -4.14
C LYS A 177 -3.95 -9.88 -5.03
N PHE A 178 -3.88 -10.09 -6.34
CA PHE A 178 -4.67 -9.32 -7.30
C PHE A 178 -5.92 -10.08 -7.70
N GLU A 179 -7.06 -9.40 -7.70
CA GLU A 179 -8.28 -9.85 -8.37
C GLU A 179 -8.42 -9.10 -9.70
N LEU A 180 -8.51 -9.87 -10.77
CA LEU A 180 -8.52 -9.40 -12.15
C LEU A 180 -9.96 -9.47 -12.66
N SER A 181 -10.47 -8.41 -13.28
CA SER A 181 -11.72 -8.46 -14.06
C SER A 181 -11.39 -8.71 -15.52
N LYS A 182 -12.18 -9.55 -16.21
CA LYS A 182 -12.03 -9.85 -17.64
C LYS A 182 -13.17 -9.22 -18.46
N ALA A 183 -12.98 -9.15 -19.77
CA ALA A 183 -13.98 -8.58 -20.69
C ALA A 183 -15.32 -9.34 -20.70
N ASP A 184 -15.34 -10.62 -20.32
CA ASP A 184 -16.56 -11.43 -20.18
C ASP A 184 -17.29 -11.22 -18.84
N GLY A 185 -16.79 -10.33 -17.98
CA GLY A 185 -17.33 -10.05 -16.65
C GLY A 185 -16.88 -11.02 -15.57
N SER A 186 -16.09 -12.06 -15.90
CA SER A 186 -15.55 -12.99 -14.90
C SER A 186 -14.38 -12.37 -14.12
N THR A 187 -14.17 -12.86 -12.90
CA THR A 187 -13.06 -12.45 -12.04
C THR A 187 -12.13 -13.62 -11.71
N GLU A 188 -10.83 -13.35 -11.58
CA GLU A 188 -9.83 -14.34 -11.20
C GLU A 188 -8.80 -13.75 -10.23
N THR A 189 -8.40 -14.52 -9.21
CA THR A 189 -7.35 -14.09 -8.29
C THR A 189 -5.98 -14.67 -8.67
N LYS A 190 -4.95 -13.81 -8.73
CA LYS A 190 -3.56 -14.19 -9.04
C LYS A 190 -2.58 -13.57 -8.04
N SER A 191 -1.42 -14.20 -7.92
CA SER A 191 -0.27 -13.63 -7.22
C SER A 191 0.43 -12.58 -8.09
N ASP A 192 1.04 -11.59 -7.45
CA ASP A 192 1.89 -10.59 -8.09
C ASP A 192 3.22 -11.23 -8.59
N PRO A 193 3.48 -11.26 -9.91
CA PRO A 193 4.74 -11.75 -10.47
C PRO A 193 5.97 -10.96 -10.00
N HIS A 194 5.74 -9.73 -9.54
CA HIS A 194 6.72 -8.75 -9.10
C HIS A 194 6.74 -8.57 -7.57
N GLN A 195 6.17 -9.50 -6.81
CA GLN A 195 6.19 -9.50 -5.34
C GLN A 195 7.60 -9.42 -4.74
N GLU A 196 7.71 -8.85 -3.54
CA GLU A 196 8.99 -8.79 -2.81
C GLU A 196 9.38 -10.15 -2.26
N TYR A 197 8.39 -10.90 -1.79
CA TYR A 197 8.57 -12.25 -1.27
C TYR A 197 7.31 -13.09 -1.46
N THR A 198 7.43 -14.40 -1.23
CA THR A 198 6.31 -15.34 -1.20
C THR A 198 6.14 -15.87 0.20
N ARG A 199 4.96 -15.71 0.80
CA ARG A 199 4.65 -16.30 2.11
C ARG A 199 3.30 -16.99 2.08
N ASN A 200 3.25 -18.24 2.52
CA ASN A 200 2.03 -19.06 2.50
C ASN A 200 1.33 -19.10 1.13
N SER A 201 2.12 -19.13 0.05
CA SER A 201 1.64 -19.05 -1.35
C SER A 201 0.96 -17.74 -1.75
N ASN A 202 1.06 -16.69 -0.92
CA ASN A 202 0.59 -15.34 -1.21
C ASN A 202 1.77 -14.42 -1.53
N SER A 203 1.47 -13.36 -2.28
CA SER A 203 2.40 -12.27 -2.53
C SER A 203 2.62 -11.49 -1.25
N GLU A 204 3.86 -11.14 -0.97
CA GLU A 204 4.22 -10.34 0.20
C GLU A 204 4.87 -9.02 -0.22
N ILE A 205 4.53 -7.98 0.53
CA ILE A 205 5.22 -6.69 0.58
C ILE A 205 5.54 -6.38 2.03
N TYR A 206 6.73 -5.84 2.29
CA TYR A 206 7.13 -5.45 3.63
C TYR A 206 6.96 -3.94 3.82
N ILE A 207 6.20 -3.56 4.83
CA ILE A 207 6.03 -2.17 5.26
C ILE A 207 7.11 -1.88 6.29
N LEU A 208 7.94 -0.87 6.01
CA LEU A 208 9.02 -0.47 6.91
C LEU A 208 8.47 -0.14 8.29
N GLU A 209 9.22 -0.54 9.31
CA GLU A 209 8.99 -0.14 10.68
C GLU A 209 9.53 1.29 10.87
N SER A 210 8.80 2.10 11.63
CA SER A 210 9.31 3.41 12.05
C SER A 210 10.44 3.20 13.04
N THR A 211 11.47 4.05 12.99
CA THR A 211 12.13 4.42 14.25
C THR A 211 11.05 4.99 15.15
N VAL A 212 10.79 4.35 16.29
CA VAL A 212 9.68 4.69 17.18
C VAL A 212 9.64 6.20 17.41
N LYS A 213 8.53 6.82 17.01
CA LYS A 213 8.25 8.22 17.34
C LYS A 213 7.43 8.23 18.62
N LEU A 214 7.54 9.25 19.44
CA LEU A 214 6.79 9.36 20.68
C LEU A 214 5.91 10.59 20.62
N ALA A 215 4.60 10.43 20.75
CA ALA A 215 3.70 11.54 21.03
C ALA A 215 3.44 11.62 22.53
N ARG A 216 3.73 12.76 23.13
CA ARG A 216 3.42 13.04 24.54
C ARG A 216 2.50 14.23 24.62
N GLY A 217 1.57 14.20 25.56
CA GLY A 217 0.69 15.31 25.79
C GLY A 217 -0.18 15.12 27.02
N TYR A 218 -1.08 16.08 27.20
CA TYR A 218 -2.10 16.08 28.23
C TYR A 218 -3.43 16.41 27.60
N VAL A 219 -4.49 15.75 28.10
CA VAL A 219 -5.86 16.14 27.83
C VAL A 219 -6.48 16.83 29.05
N THR A 220 -7.42 17.70 28.78
CA THR A 220 -8.31 18.36 29.73
C THR A 220 -9.74 18.13 29.27
N SER A 221 -10.73 18.57 30.05
CA SER A 221 -12.13 18.52 29.65
C SER A 221 -12.91 19.64 30.30
N ASP A 222 -14.15 19.81 29.83
CA ASP A 222 -15.15 20.72 30.37
C ASP A 222 -15.85 20.18 31.63
N LEU A 223 -15.52 18.97 32.08
CA LEU A 223 -16.06 18.37 33.30
C LEU A 223 -15.12 18.56 34.49
N ASN A 224 -15.71 18.78 35.66
CA ASN A 224 -14.99 18.77 36.93
C ASN A 224 -14.77 17.31 37.40
N SER A 225 -13.60 17.04 37.99
CA SER A 225 -13.28 15.74 38.61
C SER A 225 -13.41 14.54 37.67
N VAL A 226 -12.78 14.63 36.50
CA VAL A 226 -12.75 13.56 35.51
C VAL A 226 -11.66 12.55 35.82
N ASN A 227 -11.99 11.27 35.71
CA ASN A 227 -11.01 10.21 35.59
C ASN A 227 -10.70 9.96 34.10
N TYR A 228 -9.54 10.43 33.63
CA TYR A 228 -9.15 10.26 32.23
C TYR A 228 -8.69 8.84 31.87
N SER A 229 -8.54 7.94 32.85
CA SER A 229 -8.14 6.55 32.57
C SER A 229 -9.17 5.77 31.75
N GLU A 230 -10.38 6.29 31.57
CA GLU A 230 -11.42 5.74 30.71
C GLU A 230 -11.35 6.23 29.25
N VAL A 231 -10.41 7.13 28.95
CA VAL A 231 -10.18 7.62 27.58
C VAL A 231 -9.19 6.71 26.89
N LYS A 232 -9.62 6.11 25.79
CA LYS A 232 -8.77 5.35 24.89
C LYS A 232 -8.17 6.30 23.86
N LEU A 233 -6.85 6.35 23.79
CA LEU A 233 -6.09 6.94 22.70
C LEU A 233 -5.75 5.85 21.69
N ALA A 234 -5.98 6.11 20.41
CA ALA A 234 -5.70 5.18 19.33
C ALA A 234 -5.13 5.87 18.10
N THR A 235 -4.45 5.08 17.27
CA THR A 235 -3.95 5.48 15.95
C THR A 235 -4.04 4.32 14.95
N LYS A 236 -3.74 4.55 13.68
CA LYS A 236 -3.70 3.56 12.59
C LYS A 236 -4.92 2.67 12.56
N LYS A 237 -6.09 3.27 12.36
CA LYS A 237 -7.36 2.54 12.33
C LYS A 237 -7.57 1.68 13.60
N GLY A 238 -7.19 2.21 14.76
CA GLY A 238 -7.38 1.52 16.05
C GLY A 238 -6.46 0.33 16.31
N SER A 239 -5.58 -0.03 15.38
CA SER A 239 -4.66 -1.18 15.52
C SER A 239 -3.66 -1.00 16.68
N ARG A 240 -3.36 0.25 17.05
CA ARG A 240 -2.57 0.60 18.23
C ARG A 240 -3.38 1.50 19.13
N SER A 241 -3.42 1.18 20.42
CA SER A 241 -4.14 1.98 21.39
C SER A 241 -3.60 1.85 22.82
N MET A 242 -3.90 2.83 23.66
CA MET A 242 -3.65 2.83 25.10
C MET A 242 -4.78 3.56 25.83
N TYR A 243 -4.90 3.36 27.13
CA TYR A 243 -5.67 4.26 28.00
C TYR A 243 -4.78 5.37 28.54
N LEU A 244 -5.34 6.55 28.77
CA LEU A 244 -4.60 7.67 29.36
C LEU A 244 -4.32 7.44 30.86
N ASP A 245 -3.42 8.24 31.42
CA ASP A 245 -3.25 8.32 32.87
C ASP A 245 -4.48 8.99 33.53
N SER A 246 -4.66 8.81 34.84
CA SER A 246 -5.79 9.41 35.59
C SER A 246 -5.87 10.93 35.43
N ASP A 247 -4.71 11.57 35.25
CA ASP A 247 -4.55 13.02 35.13
C ASP A 247 -4.63 13.51 33.67
N GLY A 248 -4.93 12.61 32.72
CA GLY A 248 -5.06 12.91 31.29
C GLY A 248 -3.72 12.94 30.53
N GLY A 249 -2.61 12.62 31.20
CA GLY A 249 -1.31 12.47 30.57
C GLY A 249 -1.24 11.23 29.67
N TYR A 250 -0.40 11.30 28.63
CA TYR A 250 -0.04 10.15 27.82
C TYR A 250 1.35 10.28 27.22
N SER A 251 1.93 9.12 26.94
CA SER A 251 3.18 8.95 26.21
C SER A 251 2.99 7.75 25.28
N PHE A 252 2.77 8.03 24.00
CA PHE A 252 2.28 7.05 23.05
C PHE A 252 3.30 6.86 21.92
N ALA A 253 3.78 5.63 21.79
CA ALA A 253 4.66 5.27 20.70
C ALA A 253 3.88 5.27 19.38
N MET A 254 4.43 5.93 18.38
CA MET A 254 3.87 6.15 17.05
C MET A 254 4.78 5.56 15.99
N GLU A 255 4.18 5.19 14.87
CA GLU A 255 4.87 4.53 13.78
C GLU A 255 4.36 5.09 12.47
N GLY A 256 5.20 5.67 11.64
CA GLY A 256 4.74 6.27 10.38
C GLY A 256 5.70 7.36 9.95
N ASN A 257 5.63 7.74 8.68
CA ASN A 257 6.22 8.97 8.17
C ASN A 257 5.09 9.73 7.46
N GLY A 258 4.75 10.94 7.92
CA GLY A 258 3.67 11.75 7.36
C GLY A 258 2.57 12.11 8.36
N ARG A 259 1.38 12.42 7.84
CA ARG A 259 0.23 12.83 8.65
C ARG A 259 -0.44 11.60 9.28
N GLU A 260 -0.43 11.53 10.60
CA GLU A 260 -1.14 10.52 11.41
C GLU A 260 -2.15 11.22 12.32
N TYR A 261 -3.06 10.48 12.96
CA TYR A 261 -4.06 11.06 13.86
C TYR A 261 -4.04 10.39 15.23
N LEU A 262 -4.00 11.21 16.27
CA LEU A 262 -4.28 10.77 17.63
C LEU A 262 -5.78 10.85 17.86
N VAL A 263 -6.44 9.70 18.00
CA VAL A 263 -7.89 9.63 18.18
C VAL A 263 -8.23 9.27 19.62
N PHE A 264 -8.87 10.19 20.31
CA PHE A 264 -9.33 10.04 21.69
C PHE A 264 -10.80 9.64 21.68
N ARG A 265 -11.13 8.54 22.37
CA ARG A 265 -12.49 8.03 22.47
C ARG A 265 -12.82 7.54 23.87
N SER A 266 -14.04 7.82 24.33
CA SER A 266 -14.60 7.29 25.58
C SER A 266 -16.12 7.27 25.51
N SER A 267 -16.77 6.53 26.41
CA SER A 267 -18.23 6.62 26.63
C SER A 267 -18.65 7.98 27.20
N ASN A 268 -17.73 8.69 27.86
CA ASN A 268 -18.00 9.95 28.56
C ASN A 268 -17.69 11.21 27.75
N PHE A 269 -16.81 11.12 26.76
CA PHE A 269 -16.35 12.24 25.94
C PHE A 269 -16.70 12.04 24.47
N ASN A 270 -16.99 13.13 23.78
CA ASN A 270 -17.10 13.13 22.33
C ASN A 270 -15.74 12.73 21.73
N ILE A 271 -15.80 11.94 20.65
CA ILE A 271 -14.59 11.56 19.92
C ILE A 271 -13.86 12.80 19.40
N ARG A 272 -12.53 12.77 19.47
CA ARG A 272 -11.67 13.84 18.97
C ARG A 272 -10.46 13.24 18.26
N ALA A 273 -10.16 13.72 17.05
CA ALA A 273 -8.93 13.39 16.34
C ALA A 273 -8.03 14.61 16.27
N ILE A 274 -6.73 14.41 16.40
CA ILE A 274 -5.72 15.46 16.26
C ILE A 274 -4.74 15.03 15.19
N PRO A 275 -4.60 15.81 14.09
CA PRO A 275 -3.57 15.55 13.10
C PRO A 275 -2.20 15.82 13.72
N ILE A 276 -1.27 14.94 13.42
CA ILE A 276 0.15 15.13 13.74
C ILE A 276 0.96 14.89 12.48
N ASP A 277 2.01 15.67 12.30
CA ASP A 277 2.98 15.43 11.23
C ASP A 277 4.23 14.78 11.81
N LEU A 278 4.45 13.54 11.44
CA LEU A 278 5.60 12.75 11.86
C LEU A 278 6.80 12.94 10.94
N SER A 279 6.73 13.71 9.86
CA SER A 279 7.75 13.77 8.81
C SER A 279 9.18 14.13 9.30
N THR A 280 9.32 14.83 10.42
CA THR A 280 10.63 15.39 10.85
C THR A 280 11.00 15.15 12.31
N VAL A 281 10.16 14.51 13.13
CA VAL A 281 10.34 14.51 14.59
C VAL A 281 10.27 13.11 15.22
N THR A 282 11.19 12.82 16.13
CA THR A 282 11.22 11.58 16.93
C THR A 282 10.38 11.70 18.21
N LEU A 283 10.20 12.91 18.72
CA LEU A 283 9.36 13.25 19.88
C LEU A 283 8.45 14.41 19.52
N TYR A 284 7.14 14.18 19.48
CA TYR A 284 6.13 15.19 19.24
C TYR A 284 5.43 15.57 20.56
N GLU A 285 5.61 16.81 20.99
CA GLU A 285 4.86 17.38 22.12
C GLU A 285 3.51 17.89 21.60
N VAL A 286 2.45 17.14 21.88
CA VAL A 286 1.10 17.48 21.46
C VAL A 286 0.61 18.66 22.30
N PRO A 287 0.09 19.73 21.68
CA PRO A 287 -0.52 20.83 22.41
C PRO A 287 -1.64 20.34 23.35
N LEU A 288 -1.85 21.07 24.45
CA LEU A 288 -2.91 20.77 25.41
C LEU A 288 -4.25 20.61 24.68
N THR A 289 -4.86 19.44 24.85
CA THR A 289 -6.09 19.07 24.15
C THR A 289 -7.27 19.12 25.12
N THR A 290 -8.43 19.62 24.68
CA THR A 290 -9.66 19.63 25.49
C THR A 290 -10.69 18.65 24.92
N LEU A 291 -11.09 17.65 25.68
CA LEU A 291 -12.14 16.71 25.31
C LEU A 291 -13.49 17.25 25.80
N SER A 292 -14.45 17.42 24.88
CA SER A 292 -15.81 17.81 25.25
C SER A 292 -16.60 16.62 25.77
N ALA A 293 -17.26 16.78 26.91
CA ALA A 293 -18.14 15.76 27.44
C ALA A 293 -19.35 15.51 26.55
N LYS A 294 -19.78 14.25 26.49
CA LYS A 294 -21.06 13.91 25.87
C LYS A 294 -22.20 14.45 26.72
N LYS A 295 -23.06 15.27 26.15
CA LYS A 295 -24.33 15.68 26.78
C LYS A 295 -25.43 14.67 26.46
N GLY A 296 -26.51 14.71 27.23
CA GLY A 296 -27.67 13.86 27.00
C GLY A 296 -28.22 14.04 25.58
N GLY A 297 -28.39 12.92 24.88
CA GLY A 297 -28.87 12.90 23.49
C GLY A 297 -27.92 13.44 22.42
N GLU A 298 -26.64 13.65 22.74
CA GLU A 298 -25.60 13.96 21.75
C GLU A 298 -24.87 12.71 21.24
N LEU A 299 -24.53 12.72 19.96
CA LEU A 299 -23.72 11.68 19.32
C LEU A 299 -22.79 12.35 18.30
N LYS A 300 -21.47 12.33 18.57
CA LYS A 300 -20.44 12.77 17.61
C LYS A 300 -19.78 11.57 16.96
N VAL A 301 -19.71 11.55 15.64
CA VAL A 301 -18.90 10.62 14.84
C VAL A 301 -17.84 11.38 14.06
N ILE A 302 -16.70 10.74 13.84
CA ILE A 302 -15.64 11.23 12.96
C ILE A 302 -15.18 10.12 12.04
N LEU A 303 -14.79 10.48 10.83
CA LEU A 303 -14.10 9.65 9.87
C LEU A 303 -12.78 10.33 9.51
N VAL A 304 -11.67 9.65 9.79
CA VAL A 304 -10.34 10.10 9.38
C VAL A 304 -10.11 9.67 7.94
N ALA A 305 -10.03 10.60 7.00
CA ALA A 305 -10.02 10.26 5.58
C ALA A 305 -8.79 9.45 5.17
N SER A 306 -7.61 9.74 5.73
CA SER A 306 -6.36 9.02 5.39
C SER A 306 -6.33 7.58 5.90
N ASP A 307 -7.28 7.20 6.77
CA ASP A 307 -7.49 5.80 7.15
C ASP A 307 -8.19 5.00 6.07
N PHE A 308 -8.64 5.61 4.98
CA PHE A 308 -9.28 4.89 3.89
C PHE A 308 -8.76 5.40 2.54
N VAL A 309 -9.07 4.64 1.50
CA VAL A 309 -8.70 4.98 0.12
C VAL A 309 -9.98 5.44 -0.57
N ASP A 310 -9.86 6.41 -1.47
CA ASP A 310 -10.99 6.93 -2.27
C ASP A 310 -12.16 7.50 -1.45
N VAL A 311 -11.84 8.14 -0.32
CA VAL A 311 -12.83 8.87 0.47
C VAL A 311 -13.36 10.04 -0.36
N SER A 312 -14.66 10.00 -0.69
CA SER A 312 -15.34 11.02 -1.46
C SER A 312 -16.79 11.17 -0.98
N ASN A 313 -17.15 12.39 -0.56
CA ASN A 313 -18.46 12.71 0.01
C ASN A 313 -18.94 11.69 1.07
N PRO A 314 -18.13 11.43 2.11
CA PRO A 314 -18.43 10.37 3.06
C PRO A 314 -19.71 10.65 3.83
N THR A 315 -20.45 9.58 4.12
CA THR A 315 -21.69 9.62 4.89
C THR A 315 -21.64 8.63 6.03
N VAL A 316 -22.44 8.84 7.06
CA VAL A 316 -22.69 7.87 8.13
C VAL A 316 -24.08 7.28 7.95
N VAL A 317 -24.16 5.97 8.14
CA VAL A 317 -25.43 5.24 8.25
C VAL A 317 -25.55 4.72 9.67
N GLY A 318 -26.74 4.76 10.24
CA GLY A 318 -26.96 4.22 11.58
C GLY A 318 -28.42 4.20 11.98
N SER A 319 -28.72 3.54 13.09
CA SER A 319 -30.08 3.42 13.65
C SER A 319 -30.45 4.56 14.60
N PHE A 320 -29.75 5.71 14.53
CA PHE A 320 -29.80 6.78 15.53
C PHE A 320 -31.19 7.37 15.80
N LYS A 321 -32.05 7.47 14.77
CA LYS A 321 -33.34 8.18 14.86
C LYS A 321 -34.42 7.73 13.87
N GLY A 322 -34.23 6.59 13.19
CA GLY A 322 -35.11 6.18 12.09
C GLY A 322 -35.09 7.12 10.87
N TRP A 323 -33.99 7.88 10.70
CA TRP A 323 -33.80 8.76 9.54
C TRP A 323 -33.70 8.00 8.23
N SER A 324 -33.93 8.69 7.12
CA SER A 324 -33.46 8.25 5.81
C SER A 324 -31.92 8.29 5.81
N ASN A 325 -31.30 7.15 6.08
CA ASN A 325 -29.89 6.91 5.80
C ASN A 325 -29.64 7.07 4.29
N PRO A 326 -28.50 7.63 3.85
CA PRO A 326 -27.31 8.07 4.61
C PRO A 326 -27.35 9.55 5.07
N GLN A 327 -26.51 9.91 6.06
CA GLN A 327 -26.30 11.28 6.54
C GLN A 327 -24.90 11.78 6.22
N GLN A 328 -24.75 12.98 5.65
CA GLN A 328 -23.44 13.51 5.24
C GLN A 328 -22.52 13.84 6.43
N LEU A 329 -21.22 13.57 6.27
CA LEU A 329 -20.14 14.04 7.14
C LEU A 329 -19.43 15.26 6.50
N TYR A 330 -18.81 16.11 7.31
CA TYR A 330 -18.26 17.39 6.89
C TYR A 330 -16.84 17.63 7.43
N ASP A 331 -15.95 18.16 6.60
CA ASP A 331 -14.58 18.61 6.93
C ASP A 331 -14.45 20.10 6.55
N ASP A 332 -15.36 20.93 7.08
CA ASP A 332 -15.59 22.31 6.69
C ASP A 332 -15.71 23.28 7.88
N GLY A 333 -15.41 22.83 9.09
CA GLY A 333 -15.53 23.59 10.34
C GLY A 333 -16.98 23.73 10.83
N THR A 334 -17.94 22.99 10.26
CA THR A 334 -19.35 23.00 10.66
C THR A 334 -19.81 21.64 11.18
N ASN A 335 -21.05 21.55 11.68
CA ASN A 335 -21.66 20.27 12.10
C ASN A 335 -20.86 19.49 13.15
N GLY A 336 -20.10 20.19 14.00
CA GLY A 336 -19.26 19.59 15.04
C GLY A 336 -17.81 19.32 14.61
N ASP A 337 -17.47 19.60 13.35
CA ASP A 337 -16.09 19.66 12.88
C ASP A 337 -15.35 20.85 13.53
N GLU A 338 -14.12 20.61 13.96
CA GLU A 338 -13.32 21.58 14.71
C GLU A 338 -12.38 22.36 13.81
N VAL A 339 -11.85 21.74 12.75
CA VAL A 339 -10.83 22.33 11.88
C VAL A 339 -11.11 21.93 10.43
N ALA A 340 -11.56 22.91 9.64
CA ALA A 340 -11.87 22.70 8.23
C ALA A 340 -10.63 22.27 7.41
N GLY A 341 -10.81 21.26 6.56
CA GLY A 341 -9.81 20.75 5.61
C GLY A 341 -8.67 19.99 6.28
N ASP A 342 -8.86 19.52 7.51
CA ASP A 342 -7.82 18.77 8.22
C ASP A 342 -7.81 17.29 7.83
N GLY A 343 -8.88 16.80 7.17
CA GLY A 343 -9.06 15.40 6.78
C GLY A 343 -9.94 14.60 7.74
N VAL A 344 -10.57 15.24 8.74
CA VAL A 344 -11.45 14.61 9.73
C VAL A 344 -12.91 14.99 9.46
N TYR A 345 -13.60 14.12 8.73
CA TYR A 345 -15.01 14.30 8.41
C TYR A 345 -15.89 14.02 9.63
N THR A 346 -16.63 15.03 10.08
CA THR A 346 -17.33 15.02 11.35
C THR A 346 -18.84 15.21 11.18
N ARG A 347 -19.60 14.62 12.11
CA ARG A 347 -21.01 14.94 12.30
C ARG A 347 -21.40 14.81 13.77
N LEU A 348 -21.96 15.88 14.32
CA LEU A 348 -22.61 15.93 15.62
C LEU A 348 -24.13 15.87 15.45
N PHE A 349 -24.75 14.89 16.08
CA PHE A 349 -26.20 14.74 16.17
C PHE A 349 -26.69 15.10 17.57
N THR A 350 -27.90 15.64 17.64
CA THR A 350 -28.54 16.06 18.90
C THR A 350 -29.96 15.52 19.03
N GLY A 351 -30.43 15.45 20.29
CA GLY A 351 -31.76 14.98 20.66
C GLY A 351 -32.01 13.50 20.34
N ILE A 352 -30.96 12.66 20.32
CA ILE A 352 -31.08 11.21 20.18
C ILE A 352 -31.54 10.62 21.52
N ALA A 353 -32.38 9.58 21.51
CA ALA A 353 -32.79 8.93 22.76
C ALA A 353 -31.59 8.21 23.40
N PRO A 354 -31.48 8.16 24.74
CA PRO A 354 -30.43 7.38 25.40
C PRO A 354 -30.44 5.91 24.95
N GLY A 355 -29.28 5.31 24.76
CA GLY A 355 -29.15 3.93 24.29
C GLY A 355 -27.88 3.64 23.52
N TYR A 356 -27.79 2.41 23.00
CA TYR A 356 -26.69 1.97 22.14
C TYR A 356 -27.15 1.89 20.69
N TYR A 357 -26.35 2.45 19.79
CA TYR A 357 -26.69 2.52 18.37
C TYR A 357 -25.58 1.92 17.52
N GLN A 358 -26.00 1.19 16.49
CA GLN A 358 -25.12 0.66 15.45
C GLN A 358 -24.95 1.68 14.33
N TYR A 359 -23.73 1.78 13.79
CA TYR A 359 -23.40 2.63 12.67
C TYR A 359 -22.23 2.11 11.83
N ALA A 360 -22.13 2.64 10.62
CA ALA A 360 -21.02 2.46 9.70
C ALA A 360 -20.85 3.73 8.84
N PHE A 361 -19.74 3.83 8.13
CA PHE A 361 -19.45 4.91 7.21
C PHE A 361 -19.52 4.42 5.78
N ASN A 362 -20.21 5.14 4.90
CA ASN A 362 -19.96 5.01 3.47
C ASN A 362 -18.85 5.99 3.11
N ILE A 363 -17.68 5.49 2.75
CA ILE A 363 -16.53 6.35 2.38
C ILE A 363 -16.66 6.92 0.98
N ASN A 364 -17.45 6.26 0.14
CA ASN A 364 -17.89 6.70 -1.18
C ASN A 364 -19.23 6.03 -1.51
N SER A 365 -19.68 6.09 -2.76
CA SER A 365 -20.96 5.49 -3.18
C SER A 365 -21.01 3.96 -3.17
N GLU A 366 -19.86 3.29 -3.07
CA GLU A 366 -19.73 1.84 -3.25
C GLU A 366 -19.24 1.11 -1.99
N ASN A 367 -18.47 1.80 -1.14
CA ASN A 367 -17.77 1.19 -0.02
C ASN A 367 -18.32 1.65 1.32
N GLN A 368 -18.81 0.68 2.10
CA GLN A 368 -19.16 0.85 3.51
C GLN A 368 -18.10 0.22 4.40
N VAL A 369 -17.63 0.95 5.40
CA VAL A 369 -16.61 0.54 6.37
C VAL A 369 -17.08 0.82 7.80
N LYS A 370 -16.49 0.12 8.76
CA LYS A 370 -16.73 0.37 10.19
C LYS A 370 -15.88 1.54 10.69
N ASP A 371 -16.28 2.13 11.79
CA ASP A 371 -15.43 3.05 12.54
C ASP A 371 -14.31 2.24 13.22
N PRO A 372 -13.04 2.42 12.82
CA PRO A 372 -11.93 1.72 13.44
C PRO A 372 -11.67 2.18 14.89
N TYR A 373 -12.21 3.33 15.29
CA TYR A 373 -12.08 3.93 16.62
C TYR A 373 -13.36 3.76 17.47
N GLN A 374 -14.21 2.80 17.13
CA GLN A 374 -15.46 2.50 17.83
C GLN A 374 -15.29 2.23 19.33
N GLU A 375 -16.33 2.54 20.12
CA GLU A 375 -16.40 2.18 21.55
C GLU A 375 -16.61 0.67 21.75
N SER A 376 -17.43 0.07 20.90
CA SER A 376 -17.67 -1.36 20.78
C SER A 376 -18.11 -1.66 19.35
N GLY A 377 -18.29 -2.92 18.98
CA GLY A 377 -18.82 -3.28 17.66
C GLY A 377 -18.99 -4.77 17.49
N ASP A 378 -19.73 -5.14 16.45
CA ASP A 378 -19.88 -6.52 15.98
C ASP A 378 -19.05 -6.74 14.71
N GLU A 379 -19.33 -7.76 13.89
CA GLU A 379 -18.60 -8.00 12.64
C GLU A 379 -18.82 -6.90 11.60
N THR A 380 -20.02 -6.31 11.53
CA THR A 380 -20.47 -5.43 10.46
C THR A 380 -20.58 -3.96 10.86
N TYR A 381 -20.89 -3.67 12.12
CA TYR A 381 -21.19 -2.33 12.61
C TYR A 381 -20.37 -1.95 13.83
N SER A 382 -20.15 -0.64 13.94
CA SER A 382 -19.63 0.02 15.13
C SER A 382 -20.78 0.37 16.06
N ILE A 383 -20.55 0.29 17.37
CA ILE A 383 -21.55 0.57 18.40
C ILE A 383 -21.08 1.78 19.23
N ILE A 384 -22.00 2.71 19.47
CA ILE A 384 -21.79 3.94 20.24
C ILE A 384 -22.89 4.13 21.29
N GLY A 385 -22.52 4.53 22.50
CA GLY A 385 -23.46 4.89 23.55
C GLY A 385 -23.86 6.37 23.52
N VAL A 386 -25.16 6.63 23.64
CA VAL A 386 -25.77 7.95 23.86
C VAL A 386 -26.32 8.01 25.28
N LYS A 387 -25.97 9.08 25.99
CA LYS A 387 -26.39 9.33 27.38
C LYS A 387 -27.82 9.83 27.49
#